data_AF-A0A142YPD4-F1
#
_entry.id   AF-A0A142YPD4-F1
#
_cell.length_a   1.000
_cell.length_b   1.000
_cell.length_c   1.000
_cell.angle_alpha   90.00
_cell.angle_beta   90.00
_cell.angle_gamma   90.00
#
_symmetry.space_group_name_H-M   'P 1'
#
loop_
_entity.id
_entity.type
_entity.pdbx_description
1 polymer ?
#
loop_
_entity_poly.entity_id
_entity_poly.type
_entity_poly.pdbx_seq_one_letter_code
_entity_poly.pdbx_strand_id
1 'polypeptide(L)'
;MHGHGFALMFLASVYGMITKEALRKQVQTAVRKAVVLTSQGQSGAGGWTYTPGSGDEGSVTVTQVQALRAAQNAGFLVPQAVIEEAVKYLDKCRTPEGGIQYSLSSPTGPRLAISAAAVATLYNAGQFDGPIATDCLKYVWDQFRANEQWSKGGGHDYYAHLYASQGFYMAGDAYWDEYFPKARDQLIAQQQPDGSWQGDGIGQVFGTSVATIILQLPFKFLPVFQR
;
A
#
# COMPACT_ATOMS: atom_id res chain seq x y z
N MET A 1 2.94 -3.02 14.54
CA MET A 1 1.86 -2.51 13.66
C MET A 1 2.08 -2.78 12.17
N HIS A 2 3.28 -2.62 11.60
CA HIS A 2 3.51 -2.89 10.16
C HIS A 2 3.00 -4.26 9.70
N GLY A 3 3.51 -5.36 10.29
CA GLY A 3 3.03 -6.71 9.99
C GLY A 3 1.57 -6.96 10.37
N HIS A 4 1.05 -6.30 11.40
CA HIS A 4 -0.37 -6.37 11.79
C HIS A 4 -1.29 -5.85 10.67
N GLY A 5 -0.92 -4.74 10.02
CA GLY A 5 -1.69 -4.20 8.90
C GLY A 5 -1.73 -5.17 7.71
N PHE A 6 -0.58 -5.74 7.32
CA PHE A 6 -0.55 -6.76 6.26
C PHE A 6 -1.35 -8.02 6.62
N ALA A 7 -1.29 -8.48 7.87
CA ALA A 7 -2.08 -9.64 8.33
C ALA A 7 -3.59 -9.35 8.31
N LEU A 8 -4.02 -8.17 8.76
CA LEU A 8 -5.41 -7.72 8.68
C LEU A 8 -5.87 -7.64 7.22
N MET A 9 -5.07 -7.02 6.34
CA MET A 9 -5.38 -6.92 4.91
C MET A 9 -5.55 -8.30 4.26
N PHE A 10 -4.65 -9.24 4.55
CA PHE A 10 -4.74 -10.62 4.07
C PHE A 10 -6.02 -11.31 4.55
N LEU A 11 -6.25 -11.32 5.88
CA LEU A 11 -7.42 -11.98 6.48
C LEU A 11 -8.74 -11.39 5.97
N ALA A 12 -8.80 -10.08 5.80
CA ALA A 12 -9.96 -9.41 5.21
C ALA A 12 -10.17 -9.82 3.74
N SER A 13 -9.09 -9.85 2.94
CA SER A 13 -9.16 -10.20 1.52
C SER A 13 -9.63 -11.64 1.27
N VAL A 14 -9.17 -12.60 2.10
CA VAL A 14 -9.58 -14.00 1.94
C VAL A 14 -10.91 -14.32 2.59
N TYR A 15 -11.45 -13.45 3.45
CA TYR A 15 -12.66 -13.70 4.25
C TYR A 15 -13.85 -14.17 3.40
N GLY A 16 -14.10 -13.50 2.27
CA GLY A 16 -15.20 -13.83 1.36
C GLY A 16 -15.06 -15.19 0.67
N MET A 17 -13.84 -15.73 0.59
CA MET A 17 -13.53 -17.00 -0.06
C MET A 17 -13.60 -18.21 0.88
N ILE A 18 -13.69 -18.00 2.20
CA ILE A 18 -13.67 -19.09 3.18
C ILE A 18 -15.01 -19.83 3.17
N THR A 19 -15.03 -21.08 2.72
CA THR A 19 -16.24 -21.91 2.67
C THR A 19 -16.53 -22.62 4.00
N LYS A 20 -15.50 -23.01 4.75
CA LYS A 20 -15.64 -23.68 6.05
C LYS A 20 -16.13 -22.69 7.12
N GLU A 21 -17.36 -22.88 7.60
CA GLU A 21 -18.02 -21.96 8.52
C GLU A 21 -17.22 -21.70 9.81
N ALA A 22 -16.67 -22.75 10.43
CA ALA A 22 -15.88 -22.61 11.66
C ALA A 22 -14.66 -21.71 11.46
N LEU A 23 -13.96 -21.87 10.33
CA LEU A 23 -12.82 -21.03 9.98
C LEU A 23 -13.28 -19.60 9.65
N ARG A 24 -14.39 -19.44 8.94
CA ARG A 24 -14.97 -18.13 8.63
C ARG A 24 -15.29 -17.36 9.91
N LYS A 25 -15.88 -17.99 10.93
CA LYS A 25 -16.16 -17.38 12.25
C LYS A 25 -14.88 -16.97 13.00
N GLN A 26 -13.84 -17.80 12.94
CA GLN A 26 -12.53 -17.48 13.53
C GLN A 26 -11.90 -16.24 12.87
N VAL A 27 -11.85 -16.22 11.53
CA VAL A 27 -11.32 -15.09 10.76
C VAL A 27 -12.16 -13.83 10.99
N GLN A 28 -13.49 -13.95 11.01
CA GLN A 28 -14.38 -12.82 11.31
C GLN A 28 -14.05 -12.18 12.67
N THR A 29 -13.82 -13.01 13.69
CA THR A 29 -13.46 -12.54 15.03
C THR A 29 -12.08 -11.87 15.03
N ALA A 30 -11.10 -12.45 14.33
CA ALA A 30 -9.76 -11.89 14.21
C ALA A 30 -9.77 -10.53 13.51
N VAL A 31 -10.46 -10.41 12.37
CA VAL A 31 -10.58 -9.15 11.61
C VAL A 31 -11.25 -8.07 12.47
N ARG A 32 -12.35 -8.37 13.16
CA ARG A 32 -13.01 -7.42 14.07
C ARG A 32 -12.07 -6.90 15.16
N LYS A 33 -11.35 -7.81 15.84
CA LYS A 33 -10.38 -7.43 16.87
C LYS A 33 -9.23 -6.61 16.31
N ALA A 34 -8.76 -6.95 15.11
CA ALA A 34 -7.68 -6.23 14.46
C ALA A 34 -8.10 -4.82 14.03
N VAL A 35 -9.33 -4.62 13.52
CA VAL A 35 -9.88 -3.29 13.24
C VAL A 35 -9.97 -2.44 14.50
N VAL A 36 -10.42 -3.03 15.63
CA VAL A 36 -10.47 -2.33 16.92
C VAL A 36 -9.07 -1.90 17.37
N LEU A 37 -8.09 -2.81 17.36
CA LEU A 37 -6.71 -2.51 17.74
C LEU A 37 -6.11 -1.41 16.84
N THR A 38 -6.30 -1.50 15.52
CA THR A 38 -5.83 -0.48 14.59
C THR A 38 -6.48 0.87 14.88
N SER A 39 -7.80 0.91 15.10
CA SER A 39 -8.53 2.14 15.39
C SER A 39 -8.07 2.80 16.69
N GLN A 40 -7.89 2.01 17.75
CA GLN A 40 -7.42 2.49 19.06
C GLN A 40 -5.94 2.88 19.07
N GLY A 41 -5.16 2.29 18.16
CA GLY A 41 -3.72 2.53 18.05
C GLY A 41 -3.33 3.76 17.24
N GLN A 42 -4.29 4.51 16.69
CA GLN A 42 -4.02 5.73 15.93
C GLN A 42 -3.48 6.83 16.85
N SER A 43 -2.44 7.54 16.41
CA SER A 43 -1.87 8.67 17.15
C SER A 43 -2.81 9.87 17.11
N GLY A 44 -2.60 10.84 18.00
CA GLY A 44 -3.33 12.11 17.96
C GLY A 44 -3.10 12.94 16.68
N ALA A 45 -2.07 12.62 15.89
CA ALA A 45 -1.84 13.26 14.59
C ALA A 45 -2.63 12.62 13.44
N GLY A 46 -3.17 11.41 13.66
CA GLY A 46 -3.92 10.62 12.68
C GLY A 46 -3.13 9.48 12.02
N GLY A 47 -1.84 9.32 12.35
CA GLY A 47 -1.00 8.26 11.80
C GLY A 47 -0.76 7.09 12.77
N TRP A 48 0.10 6.17 12.36
CA TRP A 48 0.54 5.02 13.17
C TRP A 48 2.04 4.83 13.06
N THR A 49 2.63 4.28 14.11
CA THR A 49 4.00 3.76 14.12
C THR A 49 3.98 2.29 14.54
N TYR A 50 5.15 1.69 14.76
CA TYR A 50 5.30 0.27 15.06
C TYR A 50 4.59 -0.18 16.34
N THR A 51 4.42 0.73 17.31
CA THR A 51 3.69 0.51 18.56
C THR A 51 2.38 1.31 18.57
N PRO A 52 1.23 0.69 18.90
CA PRO A 52 -0.06 1.38 18.99
C PRO A 52 0.00 2.62 19.89
N GLY A 53 -0.52 3.75 19.42
CA GLY A 53 -0.68 4.98 20.20
C GLY A 53 0.61 5.74 20.52
N SER A 54 1.78 5.26 20.10
CA SER A 54 3.07 5.83 20.50
C SER A 54 3.66 6.85 19.51
N GLY A 55 3.01 7.08 18.37
CA GLY A 55 3.49 7.99 17.33
C GLY A 55 3.00 7.62 15.94
N ASP A 56 3.61 8.24 14.94
CA ASP A 56 3.19 8.16 13.54
C ASP A 56 4.36 8.23 12.56
N GLU A 57 4.27 7.45 11.49
CA GLU A 57 5.09 7.56 10.30
C GLU A 57 4.35 7.01 9.06
N GLY A 58 4.83 7.36 7.88
CA GLY A 58 4.10 7.17 6.62
C GLY A 58 3.89 5.71 6.24
N SER A 59 4.90 4.83 6.41
CA SER A 59 4.86 3.43 5.94
C SER A 59 3.87 2.55 6.70
N VAL A 60 3.82 2.63 8.04
CA VAL A 60 2.81 1.95 8.84
C VAL A 60 1.45 2.61 8.64
N THR A 61 1.38 3.93 8.49
CA THR A 61 0.11 4.63 8.27
C THR A 61 -0.58 4.16 6.99
N VAL A 62 0.09 4.21 5.83
CA VAL A 62 -0.47 3.71 4.56
C VAL A 62 -0.85 2.23 4.66
N THR A 63 -0.04 1.41 5.33
CA THR A 63 -0.33 -0.01 5.55
C THR A 63 -1.59 -0.22 6.40
N GLN A 64 -1.80 0.57 7.46
CA GLN A 64 -3.02 0.48 8.27
C GLN A 64 -4.25 0.91 7.48
N VAL A 65 -4.16 1.99 6.70
CA VAL A 65 -5.31 2.46 5.91
C VAL A 65 -5.72 1.43 4.86
N GLN A 66 -4.76 0.82 4.15
CA GLN A 66 -5.02 -0.28 3.22
C GLN A 66 -5.72 -1.47 3.91
N ALA A 67 -5.25 -1.84 5.10
CA ALA A 67 -5.82 -2.94 5.88
C ALA A 67 -7.27 -2.66 6.32
N LEU A 68 -7.54 -1.43 6.79
CA LEU A 68 -8.89 -0.99 7.14
C LEU A 68 -9.80 -0.94 5.93
N ARG A 69 -9.31 -0.51 4.76
CA ARG A 69 -10.08 -0.53 3.50
C ARG A 69 -10.40 -1.94 3.05
N ALA A 70 -9.45 -2.87 3.12
CA ALA A 70 -9.71 -4.28 2.84
C ALA A 70 -10.79 -4.85 3.78
N ALA A 71 -10.76 -4.50 5.06
CA ALA A 71 -11.82 -4.89 6.01
C ALA A 71 -13.19 -4.29 5.64
N GLN A 72 -13.24 -3.01 5.26
CA GLN A 72 -14.47 -2.38 4.79
C GLN A 72 -15.03 -3.06 3.53
N ASN A 73 -14.18 -3.36 2.55
CA ASN A 73 -14.56 -4.06 1.31
C ASN A 73 -15.09 -5.48 1.59
N ALA A 74 -14.58 -6.14 2.64
CA ALA A 74 -15.07 -7.44 3.10
C ALA A 74 -16.35 -7.36 3.96
N GLY A 75 -16.94 -6.17 4.11
CA GLY A 75 -18.20 -5.94 4.83
C GLY A 75 -18.05 -5.74 6.34
N PHE A 76 -16.84 -5.50 6.84
CA PHE A 76 -16.62 -5.18 8.25
C PHE A 76 -16.83 -3.70 8.53
N LEU A 77 -17.41 -3.38 9.69
CA LEU A 77 -17.56 -2.00 10.13
C LEU A 77 -16.19 -1.42 10.51
N VAL A 78 -15.83 -0.33 9.85
CA VAL A 78 -14.64 0.47 10.12
C VAL A 78 -15.09 1.90 10.45
N PRO A 79 -14.65 2.50 11.57
CA PRO A 79 -15.02 3.87 11.89
C PRO A 79 -14.49 4.84 10.83
N GLN A 80 -15.39 5.61 10.20
CA GLN A 80 -15.04 6.56 9.14
C GLN A 80 -14.01 7.61 9.61
N ALA A 81 -14.16 8.11 10.84
CA ALA A 81 -13.26 9.10 11.43
C ALA A 81 -11.80 8.63 11.45
N VAL A 82 -11.53 7.33 11.66
CA VAL A 82 -10.16 6.79 11.68
C VAL A 82 -9.50 6.96 10.31
N ILE A 83 -10.25 6.73 9.23
CA ILE A 83 -9.75 6.90 7.87
C ILE A 83 -9.57 8.38 7.53
N GLU A 84 -10.52 9.23 7.92
CA GLU A 84 -10.44 10.68 7.68
C GLU A 84 -9.22 11.32 8.37
N GLU A 85 -8.94 10.95 9.62
CA GLU A 85 -7.75 11.42 10.33
C GLU A 85 -6.46 10.92 9.68
N ALA A 86 -6.45 9.71 9.14
CA ALA A 86 -5.30 9.18 8.40
C ALA A 86 -5.06 9.94 7.08
N VAL A 87 -6.12 10.31 6.36
CA VAL A 87 -6.00 11.14 5.15
C VAL A 87 -5.49 12.54 5.51
N LYS A 88 -6.00 13.15 6.57
CA LYS A 88 -5.48 14.44 7.07
C LYS A 88 -4.01 14.33 7.48
N TYR A 89 -3.61 13.23 8.09
CA TYR A 89 -2.20 12.98 8.40
C TYR A 89 -1.32 12.96 7.15
N LEU A 90 -1.74 12.25 6.10
CA LEU A 90 -1.02 12.22 4.82
C LEU A 90 -0.94 13.61 4.19
N ASP A 91 -1.99 14.42 4.26
CA ASP A 91 -1.96 15.81 3.78
C ASP A 91 -0.94 16.66 4.54
N LYS A 92 -0.87 16.53 5.86
CA LYS A 92 0.14 17.23 6.70
C LYS A 92 1.57 16.79 6.35
N CYS A 93 1.75 15.56 5.87
CA CYS A 93 3.04 15.04 5.42
C CYS A 93 3.36 15.37 3.96
N ARG A 94 2.47 16.05 3.23
CA ARG A 94 2.71 16.45 1.84
C ARG A 94 3.81 17.50 1.76
N THR A 95 4.76 17.28 0.85
CA THR A 95 5.90 18.18 0.61
C THR A 95 5.63 19.08 -0.60
N PRO A 96 6.38 20.20 -0.78
CA PRO A 96 6.23 21.08 -1.94
C PRO A 96 6.47 20.39 -3.29
N GLU A 97 7.24 19.30 -3.31
CA GLU A 97 7.48 18.47 -4.50
C GLU A 97 6.28 17.59 -4.88
N GLY A 98 5.26 17.53 -4.02
CA GLY A 98 4.03 16.74 -4.20
C GLY A 98 4.07 15.33 -3.60
N GLY A 99 5.23 14.90 -3.07
CA GLY A 99 5.37 13.62 -2.39
C GLY A 99 5.02 13.68 -0.90
N ILE A 100 5.16 12.54 -0.22
CA ILE A 100 4.89 12.38 1.21
C ILE A 100 6.21 12.16 1.97
N GLN A 101 6.47 12.96 2.99
CA GLN A 101 7.63 12.77 3.87
C GLN A 101 7.43 11.62 4.86
N TYR A 102 8.51 11.16 5.48
CA TYR A 102 8.47 9.99 6.38
C TYR A 102 7.58 10.20 7.62
N SER A 103 7.70 11.31 8.32
CA SER A 103 6.87 11.64 9.48
C SER A 103 6.81 13.15 9.68
N LEU A 104 5.84 13.63 10.46
CA LEU A 104 5.76 15.04 10.86
C LEU A 104 6.91 15.46 11.79
N SER A 105 7.43 14.52 12.58
CA SER A 105 8.52 14.75 13.54
C SER A 105 9.92 14.73 12.92
N SER A 106 10.06 14.30 11.66
CA SER A 106 11.36 14.18 10.99
C SER A 106 11.25 14.50 9.50
N PRO A 107 11.00 15.78 9.14
CA PRO A 107 10.87 16.20 7.76
C PRO A 107 12.23 16.08 7.04
N THR A 108 12.32 15.14 6.10
CA THR A 108 13.55 14.87 5.32
C THR A 108 13.31 14.89 3.81
N GLY A 109 12.20 15.51 3.38
CA GLY A 109 11.72 15.48 2.00
C GLY A 109 10.87 14.24 1.68
N PRO A 110 10.36 14.14 0.44
CA PRO A 110 9.44 13.08 0.04
C PRO A 110 10.14 11.72 -0.04
N ARG A 111 9.41 10.68 0.31
CA ARG A 111 9.84 9.27 0.18
C ARG A 111 9.04 8.63 -0.94
N LEU A 112 9.72 8.17 -2.00
CA LEU A 112 9.07 7.61 -3.19
C LEU A 112 8.09 6.49 -2.84
N ALA A 113 8.53 5.51 -2.05
CA ALA A 113 7.69 4.36 -1.72
C ALA A 113 6.47 4.73 -0.86
N ILE A 114 6.61 5.69 0.06
CA ILE A 114 5.49 6.20 0.87
C ILE A 114 4.52 7.01 0.01
N SER A 115 5.05 7.82 -0.92
CA SER A 115 4.24 8.59 -1.86
C SER A 115 3.43 7.67 -2.77
N ALA A 116 4.04 6.60 -3.30
CA ALA A 116 3.35 5.58 -4.08
C ALA A 116 2.26 4.87 -3.27
N ALA A 117 2.55 4.53 -2.01
CA ALA A 117 1.59 3.93 -1.10
C ALA A 117 0.43 4.88 -0.77
N ALA A 118 0.67 6.18 -0.67
CA ALA A 118 -0.37 7.19 -0.50
C ALA A 118 -1.31 7.25 -1.71
N VAL A 119 -0.78 7.21 -2.95
CA VAL A 119 -1.61 7.11 -4.17
C VAL A 119 -2.53 5.90 -4.11
N ALA A 120 -1.96 4.70 -3.92
CA ALA A 120 -2.73 3.47 -3.84
C ALA A 120 -3.80 3.52 -2.73
N THR A 121 -3.48 4.17 -1.60
CA THR A 121 -4.39 4.30 -0.46
C THR A 121 -5.56 5.24 -0.76
N LEU A 122 -5.28 6.40 -1.36
CA LEU A 122 -6.28 7.39 -1.72
C LEU A 122 -7.19 6.90 -2.84
N TYR A 123 -6.64 6.16 -3.80
CA TYR A 123 -7.43 5.55 -4.88
C TYR A 123 -8.34 4.43 -4.37
N ASN A 124 -7.84 3.56 -3.48
CA ASN A 124 -8.71 2.59 -2.79
C ASN A 124 -9.75 3.24 -1.87
N ALA A 125 -9.56 4.51 -1.50
CA ALA A 125 -10.53 5.32 -0.76
C ALA A 125 -11.55 6.04 -1.66
N GLY A 126 -11.47 5.90 -2.99
CA GLY A 126 -12.32 6.61 -3.95
C GLY A 126 -11.93 8.07 -4.16
N GLN A 127 -10.78 8.51 -3.65
CA GLN A 127 -10.29 9.89 -3.73
C GLN A 127 -9.35 10.07 -4.92
N PHE A 128 -9.84 9.78 -6.13
CA PHE A 128 -9.02 9.83 -7.34
C PHE A 128 -8.56 11.25 -7.70
N ASP A 129 -9.48 12.22 -7.60
CA ASP A 129 -9.25 13.63 -7.98
C ASP A 129 -8.85 14.52 -6.79
N GLY A 130 -8.57 13.92 -5.64
CA GLY A 130 -8.15 14.66 -4.45
C GLY A 130 -6.78 15.30 -4.67
N PRO A 131 -6.53 16.55 -4.19
CA PRO A 131 -5.26 17.23 -4.40
C PRO A 131 -4.03 16.41 -4.00
N ILE A 132 -4.11 15.69 -2.88
CA ILE A 132 -3.03 14.82 -2.39
C ILE A 132 -2.75 13.68 -3.37
N ALA A 133 -3.81 13.05 -3.90
CA ALA A 133 -3.67 11.92 -4.80
C ALA A 133 -3.07 12.35 -6.14
N THR A 134 -3.53 13.50 -6.67
CA THR A 134 -3.00 14.11 -7.89
C THR A 134 -1.53 14.48 -7.76
N ASP A 135 -1.16 15.18 -6.68
CA ASP A 135 0.23 15.61 -6.44
C ASP A 135 1.16 14.40 -6.25
N CYS A 136 0.73 13.41 -5.43
CA CYS A 136 1.51 12.21 -5.19
C CYS A 136 1.66 11.38 -6.47
N LEU A 137 0.59 11.22 -7.26
CA LEU A 137 0.66 10.49 -8.53
C LEU A 137 1.65 11.18 -9.47
N LYS A 138 1.56 12.50 -9.62
CA LYS A 138 2.50 13.26 -10.45
C LYS A 138 3.95 13.06 -9.97
N TYR A 139 4.20 13.23 -8.68
CA TYR A 139 5.53 13.04 -8.11
C TYR A 139 6.07 11.63 -8.38
N VAL A 140 5.28 10.58 -8.05
CA VAL A 140 5.68 9.18 -8.26
C VAL A 140 5.91 8.90 -9.74
N TRP A 141 5.04 9.40 -10.62
CA TRP A 141 5.17 9.24 -12.06
C TRP A 141 6.47 9.86 -12.59
N ASP A 142 6.75 11.11 -12.22
CA ASP A 142 7.96 11.81 -12.65
C ASP A 142 9.23 11.09 -12.16
N GLN A 143 9.23 10.56 -10.93
CA GLN A 143 10.36 9.78 -10.41
C GLN A 143 10.58 8.46 -11.17
N PHE A 144 9.51 7.75 -11.52
CA PHE A 144 9.61 6.51 -12.29
C PHE A 144 10.04 6.73 -13.75
N ARG A 145 9.69 7.88 -14.34
CA ARG A 145 10.16 8.27 -15.67
C ARG A 145 11.60 8.79 -15.69
N ALA A 146 12.02 9.47 -14.64
CA ALA A 146 13.40 9.98 -14.53
C ALA A 146 14.44 8.86 -14.41
N ASN A 147 14.04 7.71 -13.85
CA ASN A 147 14.88 6.53 -13.75
C ASN A 147 14.07 5.27 -14.07
N GLU A 148 14.30 4.70 -15.25
CA GLU A 148 13.60 3.50 -15.71
C GLU A 148 14.18 2.19 -15.13
N GLN A 149 15.30 2.23 -14.41
CA GLN A 149 15.86 1.05 -13.77
C GLN A 149 14.95 0.53 -12.66
N TRP A 150 15.03 -0.77 -12.34
CA TRP A 150 14.28 -1.33 -11.21
C TRP A 150 14.62 -0.60 -9.90
N SER A 151 15.92 -0.42 -9.64
CA SER A 151 16.34 0.31 -8.45
C SER A 151 16.12 1.81 -8.61
N LYS A 152 15.44 2.39 -7.62
CA LYS A 152 15.20 3.83 -7.49
C LYS A 152 16.17 4.50 -6.52
N GLY A 153 17.19 3.78 -6.06
CA GLY A 153 18.24 4.28 -5.17
C GLY A 153 17.85 4.39 -3.70
N GLY A 154 16.65 3.94 -3.32
CA GLY A 154 16.11 4.08 -1.97
C GLY A 154 16.21 2.84 -1.07
N GLY A 155 16.67 1.69 -1.60
CA GLY A 155 16.78 0.43 -0.84
C GLY A 155 15.42 -0.23 -0.50
N HIS A 156 14.33 0.23 -1.10
CA HIS A 156 12.96 -0.24 -0.88
C HIS A 156 12.24 -0.40 -2.23
N ASP A 157 12.94 -0.93 -3.22
CA ASP A 157 12.50 -0.93 -4.61
C ASP A 157 11.29 -1.84 -4.83
N TYR A 158 11.26 -3.04 -4.22
CA TYR A 158 10.07 -3.90 -4.25
C TYR A 158 8.88 -3.22 -3.57
N TYR A 159 9.09 -2.58 -2.42
CA TYR A 159 8.03 -1.86 -1.73
C TYR A 159 7.50 -0.66 -2.53
N ALA A 160 8.40 0.09 -3.19
CA ALA A 160 8.03 1.19 -4.07
C ALA A 160 7.23 0.69 -5.28
N HIS A 161 7.73 -0.35 -5.97
CA HIS A 161 7.06 -0.94 -7.12
C HIS A 161 5.71 -1.57 -6.75
N LEU A 162 5.57 -2.20 -5.58
CA LEU A 162 4.31 -2.78 -5.09
C LEU A 162 3.17 -1.76 -5.11
N TYR A 163 3.43 -0.54 -4.61
CA TYR A 163 2.39 0.49 -4.54
C TYR A 163 2.32 1.34 -5.80
N ALA A 164 3.45 1.58 -6.46
CA ALA A 164 3.45 2.33 -7.72
C ALA A 164 2.66 1.57 -8.79
N SER A 165 2.84 0.24 -8.87
CA SER A 165 2.06 -0.59 -9.80
C SER A 165 0.56 -0.50 -9.53
N GLN A 166 0.14 -0.51 -8.26
CA GLN A 166 -1.27 -0.35 -7.89
C GLN A 166 -1.79 1.04 -8.24
N GLY A 167 -1.03 2.10 -7.93
CA GLY A 167 -1.38 3.48 -8.25
C GLY A 167 -1.50 3.71 -9.75
N PHE A 168 -0.49 3.34 -10.53
CA PHE A 168 -0.50 3.45 -11.99
C PHE A 168 -1.55 2.57 -12.64
N TYR A 169 -1.78 1.38 -12.09
CA TYR A 169 -2.88 0.55 -12.52
C TYR A 169 -4.19 1.30 -12.26
N MET A 170 -4.51 1.77 -11.06
CA MET A 170 -5.77 2.47 -10.82
C MET A 170 -5.89 3.84 -11.53
N ALA A 171 -4.77 4.49 -11.88
CA ALA A 171 -4.74 5.78 -12.60
C ALA A 171 -5.17 5.68 -14.08
N GLY A 172 -5.21 4.47 -14.65
CA GLY A 172 -5.66 4.22 -16.02
C GLY A 172 -4.54 3.85 -17.01
N ASP A 173 -4.94 3.64 -18.26
CA ASP A 173 -4.11 2.99 -19.29
C ASP A 173 -2.86 3.81 -19.64
N ALA A 174 -2.94 5.14 -19.66
CA ALA A 174 -1.77 5.99 -19.95
C ALA A 174 -0.60 5.76 -18.99
N TYR A 175 -0.87 5.54 -17.70
CA TYR A 175 0.16 5.26 -16.70
C TYR A 175 0.59 3.80 -16.75
N TRP A 176 -0.39 2.89 -16.85
CA TRP A 176 -0.14 1.46 -16.81
C TRP A 176 0.65 0.95 -18.01
N ASP A 177 0.29 1.38 -19.22
CA ASP A 177 0.87 0.88 -20.47
C ASP A 177 2.32 1.33 -20.66
N GLU A 178 2.71 2.47 -20.09
CA GLU A 178 4.10 2.94 -20.10
C GLU A 178 4.94 2.30 -18.97
N TYR A 179 4.35 2.03 -17.80
CA TYR A 179 5.04 1.42 -16.67
C TYR A 179 5.22 -0.11 -16.79
N PHE A 180 4.13 -0.83 -17.05
CA PHE A 180 4.06 -2.28 -16.82
C PHE A 180 4.99 -3.09 -17.71
N PRO A 181 5.12 -2.84 -19.03
CA PRO A 181 6.03 -3.63 -19.86
C PRO A 181 7.47 -3.60 -19.35
N LYS A 182 7.97 -2.44 -18.93
CA LYS A 182 9.33 -2.26 -18.39
C LYS A 182 9.49 -3.01 -17.06
N ALA A 183 8.53 -2.82 -16.14
CA ALA A 183 8.56 -3.49 -14.84
C ALA A 183 8.45 -5.02 -14.96
N ARG A 184 7.60 -5.52 -15.86
CA ARG A 184 7.46 -6.94 -16.18
C ARG A 184 8.78 -7.52 -16.68
N ASP A 185 9.39 -6.89 -17.68
CA ASP A 185 10.61 -7.43 -18.30
C ASP A 185 11.77 -7.45 -17.29
N GLN A 186 11.87 -6.44 -16.44
CA GLN A 186 12.81 -6.42 -15.32
C GLN A 186 12.55 -7.52 -14.30
N LEU A 187 11.30 -7.76 -13.91
CA LEU A 187 10.95 -8.85 -12.99
C LEU A 187 11.27 -10.21 -13.61
N ILE A 188 10.91 -10.47 -14.86
CA ILE A 188 11.21 -11.73 -15.53
C ILE A 188 12.73 -11.96 -15.61
N ALA A 189 13.52 -10.92 -15.91
CA ALA A 189 14.98 -11.02 -15.93
C ALA A 189 15.60 -11.28 -14.54
N GLN A 190 14.94 -10.85 -13.46
CA GLN A 190 15.40 -11.03 -12.08
C GLN A 190 14.97 -12.37 -11.45
N GLN A 191 14.05 -13.10 -12.09
CA GLN A 191 13.53 -14.35 -11.56
C GLN A 191 14.64 -15.40 -11.42
N GLN A 192 14.74 -16.01 -10.25
CA GLN A 192 15.69 -17.09 -10.00
C GLN A 192 15.21 -18.41 -10.61
N PRO A 193 16.10 -19.40 -10.83
CA PRO A 193 15.72 -20.69 -11.42
C PRO A 193 14.65 -21.46 -10.64
N ASP A 194 14.53 -21.22 -9.33
CA ASP A 194 13.47 -21.79 -8.48
C ASP A 194 12.14 -21.02 -8.54
N GLY A 195 12.08 -19.98 -9.36
CA GLY A 195 10.93 -19.11 -9.54
C GLY A 195 10.85 -17.95 -8.54
N SER A 196 11.81 -17.80 -7.62
CA SER A 196 11.78 -16.78 -6.57
C SER A 196 12.39 -15.44 -6.99
N TRP A 197 12.15 -14.41 -6.17
CA TRP A 197 12.77 -13.09 -6.26
C TRP A 197 13.31 -12.66 -4.89
N GLN A 198 14.48 -12.01 -4.88
CA GLN A 198 15.06 -11.48 -3.65
C GLN A 198 14.58 -10.04 -3.40
N GLY A 199 13.75 -9.84 -2.37
CA GLY A 199 13.14 -8.54 -2.09
C GLY A 199 13.98 -7.64 -1.19
N ASP A 200 14.86 -6.82 -1.77
CA ASP A 200 15.59 -5.74 -1.06
C ASP A 200 16.35 -6.19 0.21
N GLY A 201 16.87 -7.43 0.24
CA GLY A 201 17.54 -7.98 1.42
C GLY A 201 16.60 -8.47 2.54
N ILE A 202 15.28 -8.28 2.41
CA ILE A 202 14.27 -8.81 3.35
C ILE A 202 14.11 -10.33 3.20
N GLY A 203 14.16 -10.83 1.97
CA GLY A 203 14.13 -12.27 1.68
C GLY A 203 13.27 -12.66 0.49
N GLN A 204 13.36 -13.95 0.14
CA GLN A 204 12.69 -14.52 -1.03
C GLN A 204 11.16 -14.49 -0.91
N VAL A 205 10.60 -14.70 0.27
CA VAL A 205 9.13 -14.71 0.47
C VAL A 205 8.54 -13.34 0.13
N PHE A 206 9.15 -12.26 0.62
CA PHE A 206 8.71 -10.90 0.36
C PHE A 206 8.88 -10.54 -1.11
N GLY A 207 10.08 -10.75 -1.68
CA GLY A 207 10.34 -10.43 -3.09
C GLY A 207 9.42 -11.17 -4.04
N THR A 208 9.24 -12.49 -3.83
CA THR A 208 8.35 -13.32 -4.66
C THR A 208 6.90 -12.89 -4.54
N SER A 209 6.44 -12.56 -3.33
CA SER A 209 5.06 -12.10 -3.11
C SER A 209 4.79 -10.78 -3.82
N VAL A 210 5.72 -9.83 -3.77
CA VAL A 210 5.57 -8.54 -4.47
C VAL A 210 5.65 -8.72 -5.99
N ALA A 211 6.63 -9.47 -6.50
CA ALA A 211 6.77 -9.73 -7.93
C ALA A 211 5.51 -10.36 -8.52
N THR A 212 4.98 -11.39 -7.84
CA THR A 212 3.74 -12.07 -8.28
C THR A 212 2.52 -11.17 -8.20
N ILE A 213 2.39 -10.33 -7.17
CA ILE A 213 1.31 -9.32 -7.08
C ILE A 213 1.37 -8.34 -8.26
N ILE A 214 2.55 -7.83 -8.61
CA ILE A 214 2.70 -6.89 -9.73
C ILE A 214 2.35 -7.58 -11.06
N LEU A 215 2.90 -8.76 -11.30
CA LEU A 215 2.70 -9.51 -12.55
C LEU A 215 1.25 -9.97 -12.75
N GLN A 216 0.48 -10.14 -11.67
CA GLN A 216 -0.91 -10.58 -11.75
C GLN A 216 -1.95 -9.46 -11.87
N LEU A 217 -1.56 -8.19 -11.71
CA LEU A 217 -2.48 -7.05 -11.81
C LEU A 217 -3.34 -7.06 -13.09
N PRO A 218 -2.80 -7.37 -14.29
CA PRO A 218 -3.59 -7.46 -15.52
C PRO A 218 -4.73 -8.48 -15.48
N PHE A 219 -4.65 -9.52 -14.64
CA PHE A 219 -5.67 -10.57 -14.58
C PHE A 219 -6.88 -10.20 -13.73
N LYS A 220 -6.81 -9.12 -12.94
CA LYS A 220 -7.96 -8.56 -12.19
C LYS A 220 -8.61 -9.55 -11.21
N PHE A 221 -7.84 -10.52 -10.69
CA PHE A 221 -8.37 -11.56 -9.83
C PHE A 221 -8.80 -11.07 -8.44
N LEU A 222 -8.19 -10.00 -7.93
CA LEU A 222 -8.54 -9.46 -6.62
C LEU A 222 -9.54 -8.31 -6.76
N PRO A 223 -10.63 -8.28 -5.97
CA PRO A 223 -11.61 -7.20 -5.98
C PRO A 223 -11.00 -5.81 -5.76
N VAL A 224 -9.94 -5.71 -4.96
CA VAL A 224 -9.22 -4.45 -4.70
C VAL A 224 -8.51 -3.89 -5.94
N PHE A 225 -8.36 -4.68 -7.00
CA PHE A 225 -7.75 -4.28 -8.27
C PHE A 225 -8.77 -4.25 -9.43
N GLN A 226 -10.06 -4.17 -9.12
CA GLN A 226 -11.08 -3.93 -10.14
C GLN A 226 -11.18 -2.42 -10.38
N ARG A 227 -10.99 -2.03 -11.65
CA ARG A 227 -11.17 -0.66 -12.15
C ARG A 227 -12.61 -0.46 -12.60
#